data_AF-A0A970B0E0-F1
#
_entry.id   AF-A0A970B0E0-F1
#
_cell.length_a   1.000
_cell.length_b   1.000
_cell.length_c   1.000
_cell.angle_alpha   90.00
_cell.angle_beta   90.00
_cell.angle_gamma   90.00
#
_symmetry.space_group_name_H-M   'P 1'
#
loop_
_entity.id
_entity.type
_entity.pdbx_description
1 polymer ?
#
loop_
_entity_poly.entity_id
_entity_poly.type
_entity_poly.pdbx_seq_one_letter_code
_entity_poly.pdbx_strand_id
1 'polypeptide(L)'
;MNITILSLIAVFSLSCYFFGKSKVLKQTKLSGKKFHSLPEYYGYYLAAWCGLPALIILFFWSFSELYILKVFILSDFRSDPSIDENKLNLIFSEIKSIAEKKFSGAIPQNLLPYSEKLISLNKILELSKLAVIFSVTLFSLAFAYSQILQLLELYFHYYLKV
;
A
#
# COMPACT_ATOMS: atom_id res chain seq x y z
N MET A 1 3.99 -11.40 -0.85
CA MET A 1 3.02 -10.39 -1.29
C MET A 1 3.39 -8.95 -0.93
N ASN A 2 3.97 -8.64 0.24
CA ASN A 2 4.36 -7.25 0.51
C ASN A 2 5.39 -6.71 -0.51
N ILE A 3 6.32 -7.56 -0.97
CA ILE A 3 7.28 -7.23 -2.04
C ILE A 3 6.58 -6.94 -3.37
N THR A 4 5.51 -7.68 -3.72
CA THR A 4 4.78 -7.45 -4.98
C THR A 4 4.04 -6.11 -4.94
N ILE A 5 3.46 -5.76 -3.78
CA ILE A 5 2.81 -4.46 -3.57
C ILE A 5 3.84 -3.32 -3.59
N LEU A 6 4.99 -3.48 -2.95
CA LEU A 6 6.09 -2.50 -2.99
C LEU A 6 6.58 -2.28 -4.43
N SER A 7 6.76 -3.36 -5.20
CA SER A 7 7.13 -3.27 -6.61
C SER A 7 6.07 -2.53 -7.43
N LEU A 8 4.78 -2.81 -7.18
CA LEU A 8 3.67 -2.09 -7.83
C LEU A 8 3.72 -0.59 -7.52
N ILE A 9 3.89 -0.21 -6.25
CA ILE A 9 4.01 1.19 -5.83
C ILE A 9 5.21 1.86 -6.51
N ALA A 10 6.35 1.18 -6.60
CA ALA A 10 7.54 1.71 -7.25
C ALA A 10 7.32 1.93 -8.76
N VAL A 11 6.72 0.97 -9.46
CA VAL A 11 6.40 1.08 -10.90
C VAL A 11 5.39 2.20 -11.14
N PHE A 12 4.38 2.33 -10.27
CA PHE A 12 3.38 3.40 -10.38
C PHE A 12 4.01 4.78 -10.16
N SER A 13 4.86 4.93 -9.13
CA SER A 13 5.58 6.17 -8.83
C SER A 13 6.52 6.57 -9.98
N LEU A 14 7.27 5.61 -10.56
CA LEU A 14 8.08 5.86 -11.75
C LEU A 14 7.23 6.29 -12.94
N SER A 15 6.11 5.63 -13.18
CA SER A 15 5.19 5.99 -14.26
C SER A 15 4.68 7.42 -14.09
N CYS A 16 4.31 7.82 -12.87
CA CYS A 16 3.91 9.19 -12.53
C CYS A 16 5.02 10.21 -12.81
N TYR A 17 6.28 9.89 -12.48
CA TYR A 17 7.44 10.74 -12.78
C TYR A 17 7.56 11.01 -14.29
N PHE A 18 7.52 9.96 -15.12
CA PHE A 18 7.62 10.10 -16.58
C PHE A 18 6.43 10.86 -17.17
N PHE A 19 5.21 10.61 -16.66
CA PHE A 19 4.01 11.34 -17.10
C PHE A 19 4.08 12.83 -16.75
N GLY A 20 4.46 13.18 -15.51
CA GLY A 20 4.61 14.56 -15.06
C GLY A 20 5.66 15.32 -15.88
N LYS A 21 6.82 14.70 -16.10
CA LYS A 21 7.91 15.25 -16.91
C LYS A 21 7.49 15.50 -18.36
N SER A 22 6.81 14.52 -18.99
CA SER A 22 6.38 14.60 -20.39
C SER A 22 5.37 15.73 -20.63
N LYS A 23 4.43 15.94 -19.70
CA LYS A 23 3.39 16.98 -19.82
C LYS A 23 3.98 18.40 -19.75
N VAL A 24 4.86 18.65 -18.79
CA VAL A 24 5.53 19.96 -18.65
C VAL A 24 6.44 20.24 -19.85
N LEU A 25 7.16 19.22 -20.36
CA LEU A 25 8.01 19.36 -21.55
C LEU A 25 7.22 19.72 -22.81
N LYS A 26 6.02 19.15 -23.01
CA LYS A 26 5.14 19.54 -24.12
C LYS A 26 4.72 21.00 -24.01
N GLN A 27 4.41 21.48 -22.81
CA GLN A 27 3.92 22.84 -22.60
C GLN A 27 5.04 23.89 -22.71
N THR A 28 6.26 23.57 -22.27
CA THR A 28 7.45 24.42 -22.48
C THR A 28 7.84 24.53 -23.96
N LYS A 29 7.63 23.46 -24.75
CA LYS A 29 7.84 23.50 -26.22
C LYS A 29 6.84 24.43 -26.92
N LEU A 30 5.59 24.47 -26.46
CA LEU A 30 4.53 25.35 -26.99
C LEU A 30 4.78 26.83 -26.66
N SER A 31 5.30 27.15 -25.47
CA SER A 31 5.58 28.55 -25.06
C SER A 31 6.94 29.11 -25.52
N GLY A 32 7.84 28.30 -26.08
CA GLY A 32 9.16 28.76 -26.54
C GLY A 32 10.18 29.16 -25.45
N LYS A 33 9.77 29.27 -24.18
CA LYS A 33 10.65 29.57 -23.04
C LYS A 33 11.22 28.28 -22.43
N LYS A 34 12.55 28.15 -22.41
CA LYS A 34 13.27 27.04 -21.74
C LYS A 34 13.34 27.30 -20.23
N PHE A 35 12.50 26.62 -19.46
CA PHE A 35 12.66 26.52 -18.02
C PHE A 35 13.34 25.20 -17.68
N HIS A 36 14.65 25.23 -17.43
CA HIS A 36 15.43 24.01 -17.20
C HIS A 36 15.06 23.27 -15.89
N SER A 37 14.46 23.95 -14.92
CA SER A 37 14.18 23.40 -13.58
C SER A 37 12.72 22.95 -13.35
N LEU A 38 11.77 23.45 -14.14
CA LEU A 38 10.34 23.15 -13.96
C LEU A 38 9.99 21.67 -14.23
N PRO A 39 10.42 21.04 -15.34
CA PRO A 39 9.96 19.70 -15.71
C PRO A 39 10.37 18.62 -14.72
N GLU A 40 11.57 18.74 -14.14
CA GLU A 40 12.07 17.77 -13.17
C GLU A 40 11.43 17.95 -11.80
N TYR A 41 11.25 19.19 -11.33
CA TYR A 41 10.60 19.48 -10.05
C TYR A 41 9.18 18.92 -9.98
N TYR A 42 8.37 19.13 -11.02
CA TYR A 42 7.00 18.61 -11.07
C TYR A 42 6.94 17.08 -11.20
N GLY A 43 7.91 16.46 -11.88
CA GLY A 43 8.04 15.01 -11.93
C GLY A 43 8.33 14.40 -10.56
N TYR A 44 9.29 14.97 -9.81
CA TYR A 44 9.61 14.53 -8.45
C TYR A 44 8.47 14.78 -7.47
N TYR A 45 7.79 15.93 -7.57
CA TYR A 45 6.64 16.24 -6.74
C TYR A 45 5.51 15.22 -6.93
N LEU A 46 5.18 14.85 -8.17
CA LEU A 46 4.17 13.82 -8.45
C LEU A 46 4.57 12.44 -7.93
N ALA A 47 5.83 12.05 -8.17
CA ALA A 47 6.33 10.76 -7.75
C ALA A 47 6.31 10.61 -6.22
N ALA A 48 6.72 11.66 -5.51
CA ALA A 48 6.66 11.73 -4.05
C ALA A 48 5.22 11.69 -3.56
N TRP A 49 4.31 12.46 -4.16
CA TRP A 49 2.92 12.53 -3.68
C TRP A 49 2.09 11.27 -3.97
N CYS A 50 2.51 10.45 -4.95
CA CYS A 50 1.89 9.15 -5.21
C CYS A 50 2.53 8.03 -4.37
N GLY A 51 3.86 8.02 -4.28
CA GLY A 51 4.61 6.95 -3.59
C GLY A 51 4.53 7.05 -2.07
N LEU A 52 4.73 8.24 -1.51
CA LEU A 52 4.81 8.47 -0.06
C LEU A 52 3.53 8.06 0.70
N PRO A 53 2.31 8.49 0.31
CA PRO A 53 1.10 8.12 1.05
C PRO A 53 0.76 6.63 0.91
N ALA A 54 1.01 6.03 -0.25
CA ALA A 54 0.83 4.59 -0.44
C ALA A 54 1.76 3.77 0.47
N LEU A 55 2.99 4.23 0.67
CA LEU A 55 3.99 3.59 1.52
C LEU A 55 3.60 3.66 3.00
N ILE A 56 3.12 4.83 3.46
CA ILE A 56 2.62 5.02 4.84
C ILE A 56 1.46 4.05 5.13
N ILE A 57 0.49 3.97 4.21
CA ILE A 57 -0.67 3.09 4.39
C ILE A 57 -0.27 1.62 4.37
N LEU A 58 0.64 1.21 3.48
CA LEU A 58 1.15 -0.16 3.46
C LEU A 58 1.81 -0.53 4.78
N PHE A 59 2.62 0.38 5.34
CA PHE A 59 3.29 0.18 6.60
C PHE A 59 2.27 -0.02 7.73
N PHE A 60 1.36 0.93 7.91
CA PHE A 60 0.31 0.83 8.93
C PHE A 60 -0.54 -0.44 8.76
N TRP A 61 -0.97 -0.75 7.54
CA TRP A 61 -1.76 -1.94 7.27
C TRP A 61 -1.03 -3.22 7.63
N SER A 62 0.27 -3.32 7.32
CA SER A 62 1.06 -4.53 7.62
C SER A 62 1.16 -4.79 9.12
N PHE A 63 1.27 -3.74 9.94
CA PHE A 63 1.23 -3.88 11.39
C PHE A 63 -0.16 -4.26 11.90
N SER A 64 -1.22 -3.64 11.37
CA SER A 64 -2.59 -3.96 11.74
C SER A 64 -3.00 -5.39 11.37
N GLU A 65 -2.58 -5.89 10.20
CA GLU A 65 -2.86 -7.25 9.72
C GLU A 65 -2.37 -8.32 10.71
N LEU A 66 -1.13 -8.19 11.19
CA LEU A 66 -0.55 -9.06 12.22
C LEU A 66 -1.34 -9.04 13.53
N TYR A 67 -1.79 -7.86 13.95
CA TYR A 67 -2.57 -7.69 15.18
C TYR A 67 -3.98 -8.28 15.05
N ILE A 68 -4.68 -7.95 13.97
CA ILE A 68 -6.05 -8.41 13.70
C ILE A 68 -6.10 -9.93 13.62
N LEU A 69 -5.16 -10.56 12.90
CA LEU A 69 -5.08 -12.01 12.78
C LEU A 69 -4.91 -12.69 14.15
N LYS A 70 -3.99 -12.18 14.99
CA LYS A 70 -3.77 -12.73 16.32
C LYS A 70 -5.00 -12.61 17.20
N VAL A 71 -5.61 -11.43 17.27
CA VAL A 71 -6.79 -11.18 18.12
C VAL A 71 -7.98 -12.05 17.70
N PHE A 72 -8.21 -12.19 16.40
CA PHE A 72 -9.39 -12.90 15.88
C PHE A 72 -9.27 -14.43 15.94
N ILE A 73 -8.04 -14.97 15.88
CA ILE A 73 -7.81 -16.41 16.04
C ILE A 73 -7.70 -16.80 17.51
N LEU A 74 -7.09 -15.95 18.35
CA LEU A 74 -6.89 -16.23 19.77
C LEU A 74 -8.07 -15.80 20.65
N SER A 75 -9.11 -15.17 20.10
CA SER A 75 -10.30 -14.74 20.86
C SER A 75 -10.91 -15.90 21.65
N ASP A 76 -10.96 -17.07 21.03
CA ASP A 76 -11.64 -18.25 21.56
C ASP A 76 -10.79 -18.99 22.61
N PHE A 77 -9.47 -18.77 22.59
CA PHE A 77 -8.52 -19.37 23.54
C PHE A 77 -8.27 -18.46 24.75
N ARG A 78 -8.41 -17.14 24.59
CA ARG A 78 -8.20 -16.17 25.68
C ARG A 78 -9.30 -16.23 26.75
N SER A 79 -10.46 -16.79 26.42
CA SER A 79 -11.56 -16.99 27.37
C SER A 79 -11.28 -18.05 28.44
N ASP A 80 -10.28 -18.92 28.20
CA ASP A 80 -9.86 -19.95 29.15
C ASP A 80 -8.76 -19.41 30.09
N PRO A 81 -9.05 -19.21 31.40
CA PRO A 81 -8.07 -18.70 32.35
C PRO A 81 -6.89 -19.65 32.62
N SER A 82 -6.94 -20.90 32.12
CA SER A 82 -5.84 -21.86 32.24
C SER A 82 -4.74 -21.70 31.17
N ILE A 83 -4.97 -20.85 30.17
CA ILE A 83 -4.04 -20.63 29.05
C ILE A 83 -3.26 -19.33 29.26
N ASP A 84 -1.97 -19.49 29.56
CA ASP A 84 -1.02 -18.38 29.70
C ASP A 84 -0.57 -17.80 28.34
N GLU A 85 -0.02 -16.58 28.32
CA GLU A 85 0.38 -15.90 27.06
C GLU A 85 1.40 -16.68 26.24
N ASN A 86 2.31 -17.40 26.90
CA ASN A 86 3.28 -18.26 26.26
C ASN A 86 2.60 -19.42 25.49
N LYS A 87 1.58 -20.03 26.08
CA LYS A 87 0.80 -21.08 25.42
C LYS A 87 -0.02 -20.53 24.26
N LEU A 88 -0.60 -19.33 24.38
CA LEU A 88 -1.32 -18.68 23.28
C LEU A 88 -0.43 -18.45 22.05
N ASN A 89 0.80 -17.95 22.26
CA ASN A 89 1.75 -17.74 21.16
C ASN A 89 2.18 -19.07 20.50
N LEU A 90 2.34 -20.14 21.29
CA LEU A 90 2.62 -21.49 20.76
C LEU A 90 1.46 -22.01 19.92
N ILE A 91 0.23 -21.95 20.44
CA ILE A 91 -1.00 -22.36 19.72
C ILE A 91 -1.12 -21.59 18.40
N PHE A 92 -0.91 -20.27 18.43
CA PHE A 92 -0.94 -19.46 17.21
C PHE A 92 0.11 -19.90 16.18
N SER A 93 1.32 -20.22 16.64
CA SER A 93 2.41 -20.68 15.78
C SER A 93 2.11 -22.05 15.16
N GLU A 94 1.48 -22.95 15.91
CA GLU A 94 1.03 -24.26 15.39
C GLU A 94 -0.06 -24.09 14.33
N ILE A 95 -1.10 -23.31 14.62
CA ILE A 95 -2.18 -23.01 13.66
C ILE A 95 -1.60 -22.43 12.37
N LYS A 96 -0.66 -21.48 12.48
CA LYS A 96 0.03 -20.89 11.33
C LYS A 96 0.82 -21.93 10.55
N SER A 97 1.54 -22.82 11.23
CA SER A 97 2.34 -23.88 10.60
C SER A 97 1.47 -24.91 9.87
N ILE A 98 0.30 -25.24 10.42
CA ILE A 98 -0.71 -26.11 9.79
C ILE A 98 -1.27 -25.42 8.54
N ALA A 99 -1.63 -24.13 8.64
CA ALA A 99 -2.13 -23.34 7.51
C ALA A 99 -1.10 -23.23 6.36
N GLU A 100 0.19 -23.11 6.68
CA GLU A 100 1.28 -23.08 5.72
C GLU A 100 1.66 -24.47 5.15
N LYS A 101 1.01 -25.55 5.61
CA LYS A 101 1.36 -26.95 5.29
C LYS A 101 2.81 -27.32 5.66
N LYS A 102 3.38 -26.65 6.66
CA LYS A 102 4.75 -26.88 7.16
C LYS A 102 4.77 -27.58 8.52
N PHE A 103 3.61 -27.93 9.06
CA PHE A 103 3.51 -28.59 10.35
C PHE A 103 4.17 -29.97 10.31
N SER A 104 5.12 -30.20 11.21
CA SER A 104 5.80 -31.47 11.37
C SER A 104 5.17 -32.25 12.52
N GLY A 105 4.43 -33.31 12.20
CA GLY A 105 3.78 -34.17 13.20
C GLY A 105 2.35 -34.57 12.82
N ALA A 106 1.66 -35.22 13.77
CA ALA A 106 0.23 -35.53 13.62
C ALA A 106 -0.58 -34.25 13.80
N ILE A 107 -1.36 -33.87 12.77
CA ILE A 107 -2.14 -32.63 12.79
C ILE A 107 -3.25 -32.76 13.86
N PRO A 108 -3.25 -31.91 14.89
CA PRO A 108 -4.28 -31.93 15.92
C PRO A 108 -5.64 -31.50 15.34
N GLN A 109 -6.65 -32.39 15.40
CA GLN A 109 -7.95 -32.17 14.77
C GLN A 109 -8.72 -30.96 15.34
N ASN A 110 -8.47 -30.61 16.60
CA ASN A 110 -9.05 -29.43 17.25
C ASN A 110 -8.51 -28.10 16.70
N LEU A 111 -7.32 -28.09 16.09
CA LEU A 111 -6.69 -26.87 15.54
C LEU A 111 -6.92 -26.70 14.03
N LEU A 112 -7.36 -27.77 13.35
CA LEU A 112 -7.70 -27.73 11.93
C LEU A 112 -8.71 -26.63 11.55
N PRO A 113 -9.88 -26.46 12.23
CA PRO A 113 -10.84 -25.43 11.86
C PRO A 113 -10.28 -24.01 12.02
N TYR A 114 -9.39 -23.79 13.00
CA TYR A 114 -8.72 -22.50 13.18
C TYR A 114 -7.71 -22.20 12.07
N SER A 115 -7.05 -23.25 11.54
CA SER A 115 -6.11 -23.09 10.42
C SER A 115 -6.83 -22.70 9.13
N GLU A 116 -7.99 -23.29 8.83
CA GLU A 116 -8.81 -22.92 7.67
C GLU A 116 -9.37 -21.50 7.80
N LYS A 117 -9.82 -21.14 9.01
CA LYS A 117 -10.25 -19.77 9.33
C LYS A 117 -9.11 -18.78 9.15
N LEU A 118 -7.88 -19.11 9.55
CA LEU A 118 -6.71 -18.27 9.34
C LEU A 118 -6.44 -18.04 7.85
N ILE A 119 -6.52 -19.09 7.02
CA ILE A 119 -6.32 -18.98 5.56
C ILE A 119 -7.36 -18.04 4.94
N SER A 120 -8.64 -18.19 5.29
CA SER A 120 -9.70 -17.35 4.74
C SER A 120 -9.58 -15.88 5.19
N LEU A 121 -9.27 -15.62 6.46
CA LEU A 121 -9.01 -14.27 6.97
C LEU A 121 -7.81 -13.62 6.31
N ASN A 122 -6.69 -14.36 6.17
CA ASN A 122 -5.51 -13.85 5.50
C ASN A 122 -5.83 -13.43 4.06
N LYS A 123 -6.60 -14.24 3.33
CA LYS A 123 -7.05 -13.92 1.96
C LYS A 123 -7.90 -12.64 1.90
N ILE A 124 -8.82 -12.44 2.85
CA ILE A 124 -9.68 -11.25 2.92
C ILE A 124 -8.84 -10.00 3.24
N LEU A 125 -7.91 -10.10 4.19
CA LEU A 125 -7.02 -9.00 4.57
C LEU A 125 -6.09 -8.62 3.42
N GLU A 126 -5.57 -9.61 2.71
CA GLU A 126 -4.73 -9.41 1.54
C GLU A 126 -5.45 -8.71 0.39
N LEU A 127 -6.70 -9.12 0.08
CA LEU A 127 -7.52 -8.47 -0.95
C LEU A 127 -7.89 -7.05 -0.55
N SER A 128 -8.27 -6.85 0.71
CA SER A 128 -8.59 -5.53 1.26
C SER A 128 -7.39 -4.59 1.19
N LYS A 129 -6.20 -5.06 1.53
CA LYS A 129 -4.93 -4.31 1.41
C LYS A 129 -4.71 -3.84 -0.02
N LEU A 130 -4.88 -4.73 -0.99
CA LEU A 130 -4.72 -4.42 -2.41
C LEU A 130 -5.72 -3.33 -2.86
N ALA A 131 -6.99 -3.48 -2.49
CA ALA A 131 -8.05 -2.53 -2.85
C ALA A 131 -7.80 -1.13 -2.27
N VAL A 132 -7.37 -1.04 -1.00
CA VAL A 132 -7.07 0.24 -0.33
C VAL A 132 -5.86 0.92 -0.94
N ILE A 133 -4.79 0.18 -1.23
CA ILE A 133 -3.59 0.77 -1.84
C ILE A 133 -3.90 1.23 -3.28
N PHE A 134 -4.71 0.47 -4.02
CA PHE A 134 -5.12 0.84 -5.37
C PHE A 134 -5.99 2.11 -5.38
N SER A 135 -6.94 2.24 -4.45
CA SER A 135 -7.78 3.45 -4.36
C SER A 135 -6.97 4.68 -3.96
N VAL A 136 -6.04 4.55 -3.03
CA VAL A 136 -5.16 5.66 -2.60
C VAL A 136 -4.25 6.10 -3.73
N THR A 137 -3.62 5.15 -4.43
CA THR A 137 -2.73 5.49 -5.56
C THR A 137 -3.47 6.21 -6.69
N LEU A 138 -4.70 5.78 -7.02
CA LEU A 138 -5.58 6.48 -7.95
C LEU A 138 -5.97 7.88 -7.47
N PHE A 139 -6.34 8.01 -6.19
CA PHE A 139 -6.72 9.30 -5.61
C PHE A 139 -5.56 10.29 -5.60
N SER A 140 -4.36 9.85 -5.18
CA SER A 140 -3.14 10.65 -5.21
C SER A 140 -2.78 11.09 -6.63
N LEU A 141 -2.95 10.21 -7.64
CA LEU A 141 -2.73 10.57 -9.04
C LEU A 141 -3.71 11.66 -9.49
N ALA A 142 -5.00 11.50 -9.19
CA ALA A 142 -6.04 12.47 -9.57
C ALA A 142 -5.80 13.84 -8.91
N PHE A 143 -5.46 13.85 -7.61
CA PHE A 143 -5.14 15.07 -6.86
C PHE A 143 -3.88 15.77 -7.37
N ALA A 144 -2.84 14.99 -7.69
CA ALA A 144 -1.61 15.55 -8.23
C ALA A 144 -1.82 16.13 -9.64
N TYR A 145 -2.68 15.50 -10.45
CA TYR A 145 -3.05 15.98 -11.77
C TYR A 145 -3.82 17.30 -11.72
N SER A 146 -4.78 17.45 -10.79
CA SER A 146 -5.54 18.71 -10.65
C SER A 146 -4.65 19.87 -10.20
N GLN A 147 -3.70 19.62 -9.30
CA GLN A 147 -2.71 20.60 -8.85
C GLN A 147 -1.81 21.11 -9.99
N ILE A 148 -1.29 20.22 -10.85
CA ILE A 148 -0.49 20.66 -12.02
C ILE A 148 -1.33 21.57 -12.92
N LEU A 149 -2.58 21.21 -13.19
CA LEU A 149 -3.44 21.96 -14.09
C LEU A 149 -3.68 23.39 -13.58
N GLN A 150 -3.99 23.54 -12.28
CA GLN A 150 -4.16 24.84 -11.63
C GLN A 150 -2.89 25.70 -11.65
N LEU A 151 -1.74 25.11 -11.35
CA LEU A 151 -0.46 25.84 -11.35
C LEU A 151 -0.08 26.33 -12.76
N LEU A 152 -0.43 25.56 -13.79
CA LEU A 152 -0.17 25.93 -15.17
C LEU A 152 -1.07 27.06 -15.67
N GLU A 153 -2.35 27.08 -15.28
CA GLU A 153 -3.27 28.19 -15.57
C GLU A 153 -2.79 29.51 -14.94
N LEU A 154 -2.38 29.46 -13.67
CA LEU A 154 -1.82 30.62 -12.95
C LEU A 154 -0.53 31.13 -13.59
N TYR A 155 0.37 30.23 -14.00
CA TYR A 155 1.64 30.60 -14.61
C TYR A 155 1.46 31.23 -15.99
N PHE A 156 0.57 30.67 -16.83
CA PHE A 156 0.21 31.28 -18.12
C PHE A 156 -0.46 32.64 -17.93
N HIS A 157 -1.36 32.79 -16.96
CA HIS A 157 -2.01 34.09 -16.70
C HIS A 157 -1.01 35.18 -16.28
N TYR A 158 0.05 34.81 -15.55
CA TYR A 158 1.05 35.76 -15.05
C TYR A 158 2.14 36.11 -16.07
N TYR A 159 2.52 35.18 -16.96
CA TYR A 159 3.63 35.36 -17.91
C TYR A 159 3.23 35.72 -19.35
N LEU A 160 1.95 35.64 -19.72
CA LEU A 160 1.42 35.98 -21.06
C LEU A 160 0.64 37.30 -21.10
N LYS A 161 0.60 38.05 -19.98
CA LYS A 161 -0.02 39.38 -19.88
C LYS A 161 0.98 40.55 -19.99
N VAL A 162 2.23 40.28 -20.37
CA VAL A 162 3.26 41.28 -20.72
C VAL A 162 3.63 41.09 -22.18
#